data_AF-A0A4V5LW40-F1
#
_entry.id   AF-A0A4V5LW40-F1
#
_cell.length_a   1.000
_cell.length_b   1.000
_cell.length_c   1.000
_cell.angle_alpha   90.00
_cell.angle_beta   90.00
_cell.angle_gamma   90.00
#
_symmetry.space_group_name_H-M   'P 1'
#
loop_
_entity.id
_entity.type
_entity.pdbx_description
1 polymer ?
#
loop_
_entity_poly.entity_id
_entity_poly.type
_entity_poly.pdbx_seq_one_letter_code
_entity_poly.pdbx_strand_id
1 'polypeptide(L)'
;MATVYRAPSEFPPPKLDFSSGFNSGFAAYQKAEDEYIARLATAARAQRPTVDLVGEVVRFQIADGYAQYMVWSTRPLQLVWLELGDAYAIPEAHARGLRLSDIKQLVSMERAFAAPS
;
A
#
# COMPACT_ATOMS: atom_id res chain seq x y z
N MET A 1 8.73 15.64 6.65
CA MET A 1 7.27 15.49 6.51
C MET A 1 7.01 14.49 5.41
N ALA A 2 6.24 13.43 5.68
CA ALA A 2 5.80 12.54 4.61
C ALA A 2 4.74 13.26 3.77
N THR A 3 4.78 13.06 2.45
CA THR A 3 3.70 13.49 1.55
C THR A 3 2.93 12.26 1.09
N VAL A 4 1.62 12.28 1.28
CA VAL A 4 0.73 11.21 0.82
C VAL A 4 0.11 11.64 -0.50
N TYR A 5 0.25 10.78 -1.51
CA TYR A 5 -0.37 10.94 -2.82
C TYR A 5 -1.44 9.86 -3.01
N ARG A 6 -2.37 10.11 -3.92
CA ARG A 6 -3.22 9.04 -4.47
C ARG A 6 -2.45 8.27 -5.54
N ALA A 7 -2.91 7.06 -5.84
CA ALA A 7 -2.40 6.32 -6.97
C ALA A 7 -2.60 7.13 -8.28
N PRO A 8 -1.66 7.04 -9.23
CA PRO A 8 -1.83 7.68 -10.54
C PRO A 8 -3.08 7.15 -11.23
N SER A 9 -3.77 8.00 -12.01
CA SER A 9 -5.01 7.62 -12.72
C SER A 9 -4.84 6.46 -13.70
N GLU A 10 -3.60 6.20 -14.15
CA GLU A 10 -3.21 5.07 -15.00
C GLU A 10 -3.28 3.71 -14.26
N PHE A 11 -3.29 3.75 -12.92
CA PHE A 11 -3.40 2.60 -12.04
C PHE A 11 -4.64 2.79 -11.16
N PRO A 12 -5.86 2.61 -11.69
CA PRO A 12 -7.05 2.65 -10.86
C PRO A 12 -7.07 1.44 -9.91
N PRO A 13 -7.56 1.59 -8.67
CA PRO A 13 -7.77 0.46 -7.77
C PRO A 13 -8.79 -0.51 -8.36
N PRO A 14 -8.66 -1.82 -8.06
CA PRO A 14 -9.65 -2.80 -8.49
C PRO A 14 -11.02 -2.47 -7.90
N LYS A 15 -12.08 -2.81 -8.61
CA LYS A 15 -13.46 -2.65 -8.13
C LYS A 15 -13.99 -3.98 -7.66
N LEU A 16 -14.58 -3.99 -6.47
CA LEU A 16 -15.26 -5.15 -5.94
C LEU A 16 -16.51 -5.42 -6.76
N ASP A 17 -16.57 -6.58 -7.42
CA ASP A 17 -17.72 -7.03 -8.19
C ASP A 17 -18.25 -8.35 -7.62
N PHE A 18 -19.52 -8.34 -7.20
CA PHE A 18 -20.23 -9.49 -6.66
C PHE A 18 -21.16 -10.16 -7.67
N SER A 19 -21.13 -9.73 -8.95
CA SER A 19 -21.95 -10.30 -10.03
C SER A 19 -21.82 -11.82 -10.15
N SER A 20 -20.66 -12.37 -9.80
CA SER A 20 -20.32 -13.79 -9.90
C SER A 20 -20.63 -14.60 -8.62
N GLY A 21 -21.20 -13.96 -7.59
CA GLY A 21 -21.37 -14.51 -6.23
C GLY A 21 -20.35 -13.94 -5.22
N PHE A 22 -20.68 -14.03 -3.92
CA PHE A 22 -19.88 -13.40 -2.86
C PHE A 22 -18.45 -13.97 -2.75
N ASN A 23 -18.31 -15.30 -2.65
CA ASN A 23 -17.00 -15.95 -2.47
C ASN A 23 -16.10 -15.84 -3.70
N SER A 24 -16.67 -16.03 -4.90
CA SER A 24 -15.98 -15.92 -6.18
C SER A 24 -15.58 -14.47 -6.48
N GLY A 25 -16.48 -13.51 -6.22
CA GLY A 25 -16.20 -12.09 -6.34
C GLY A 25 -15.07 -11.63 -5.41
N PHE A 26 -15.07 -12.12 -4.16
CA PHE A 26 -14.03 -11.78 -3.19
C PHE A 26 -12.65 -12.37 -3.55
N ALA A 27 -12.60 -13.64 -3.99
CA ALA A 27 -11.34 -14.25 -4.44
C ALA A 27 -10.77 -13.57 -5.70
N ALA A 28 -11.63 -13.21 -6.66
CA ALA A 28 -11.23 -12.46 -7.84
C ALA A 28 -10.72 -11.06 -7.47
N TYR A 29 -11.38 -10.41 -6.51
CA TYR A 29 -10.99 -9.11 -6.00
C TYR A 29 -9.63 -9.15 -5.29
N GLN A 30 -9.39 -10.10 -4.37
CA GLN A 30 -8.07 -10.26 -3.73
C GLN A 30 -6.95 -10.44 -4.75
N LYS A 31 -7.17 -11.29 -5.76
CA LYS A 31 -6.19 -11.48 -6.83
C LYS A 31 -5.94 -10.17 -7.59
N ALA A 32 -6.97 -9.40 -7.87
CA ALA A 32 -6.84 -8.10 -8.53
C ALA A 32 -6.12 -7.06 -7.64
N GLU A 33 -6.29 -7.11 -6.32
CA GLU A 33 -5.53 -6.30 -5.36
C GLU A 33 -4.04 -6.65 -5.39
N ASP A 34 -3.71 -7.93 -5.35
CA ASP A 34 -2.32 -8.40 -5.42
C ASP A 34 -1.64 -7.99 -6.75
N GLU A 35 -2.35 -8.14 -7.87
CA GLU A 35 -1.86 -7.71 -9.19
C GLU A 35 -1.67 -6.19 -9.25
N TYR A 36 -2.60 -5.42 -8.67
CA TYR A 36 -2.51 -3.97 -8.58
C TYR A 36 -1.29 -3.52 -7.75
N ILE A 37 -1.09 -4.12 -6.57
CA ILE A 37 0.08 -3.87 -5.72
C ILE A 37 1.36 -4.23 -6.47
N ALA A 38 1.42 -5.40 -7.11
CA ALA A 38 2.61 -5.84 -7.85
C ALA A 38 2.96 -4.90 -9.01
N ARG A 39 1.96 -4.42 -9.74
CA ARG A 39 2.14 -3.44 -10.83
C ARG A 39 2.67 -2.10 -10.31
N LEU A 40 2.06 -1.56 -9.25
CA LEU A 40 2.52 -0.31 -8.64
C LEU A 40 3.92 -0.45 -8.04
N ALA A 41 4.23 -1.57 -7.39
CA ALA A 41 5.54 -1.82 -6.82
C ALA A 41 6.62 -1.91 -7.91
N THR A 42 6.31 -2.56 -9.04
CA THR A 42 7.16 -2.58 -10.22
C THR A 42 7.41 -1.17 -10.76
N ALA A 43 6.36 -0.36 -10.89
CA ALA A 43 6.49 1.02 -11.36
C ALA A 43 7.33 1.89 -10.41
N ALA A 44 7.11 1.77 -9.10
CA ALA A 44 7.87 2.48 -8.08
C ALA A 44 9.36 2.09 -8.13
N ARG A 45 9.66 0.79 -8.18
CA ARG A 45 11.03 0.26 -8.23
C ARG A 45 11.73 0.62 -9.53
N ALA A 46 11.03 0.67 -10.67
CA ALA A 46 11.60 1.11 -11.93
C ALA A 46 12.10 2.57 -11.87
N GLN A 47 11.41 3.43 -11.10
CA GLN A 47 11.85 4.82 -10.91
C GLN A 47 13.04 4.95 -9.95
N ARG A 48 13.16 4.04 -8.96
CA ARG A 48 14.20 4.10 -7.92
C ARG A 48 14.74 2.70 -7.57
N PRO A 49 15.46 2.04 -8.50
CA PRO A 49 15.82 0.63 -8.35
C PRO A 49 16.84 0.36 -7.22
N THR A 50 17.57 1.38 -6.78
CA THR A 50 18.62 1.26 -5.75
C THR A 50 18.12 1.52 -4.33
N VAL A 51 16.84 1.86 -4.15
CA VAL A 51 16.27 2.21 -2.84
C VAL A 51 15.43 1.06 -2.32
N ASP A 52 15.99 0.30 -1.37
CA ASP A 52 15.40 -0.94 -0.80
C ASP A 52 13.93 -0.82 -0.35
N LEU A 53 13.54 0.31 0.23
CA LEU A 53 12.18 0.50 0.75
C LEU A 53 11.14 0.81 -0.32
N VAL A 54 11.54 1.18 -1.54
CA VAL A 54 10.60 1.60 -2.58
C VAL A 54 9.84 0.40 -3.12
N GLY A 55 8.51 0.55 -3.25
CA GLY A 55 7.60 -0.52 -3.65
C GLY A 55 7.14 -1.42 -2.50
N GLU A 56 7.64 -1.21 -1.28
CA GLU A 56 7.13 -1.90 -0.09
C GLU A 56 5.78 -1.32 0.34
N VAL A 57 4.91 -2.19 0.84
CA VAL A 57 3.60 -1.81 1.40
C VAL A 57 3.75 -1.68 2.92
N VAL A 58 3.17 -0.61 3.47
CA VAL A 58 3.00 -0.40 4.90
C VAL A 58 1.52 -0.34 5.22
N ARG A 59 1.14 -0.95 6.34
CA ARG A 59 -0.23 -1.03 6.81
C ARG A 59 -0.36 -0.32 8.15
N PHE A 60 -1.40 0.48 8.30
CA PHE A 60 -1.77 1.12 9.56
C PHE A 60 -3.12 0.57 9.99
N GLN A 61 -3.20 -0.01 11.18
CA GLN A 61 -4.47 -0.45 11.75
C GLN A 61 -5.42 0.74 11.91
N ILE A 62 -6.63 0.63 11.35
CA ILE A 62 -7.71 1.60 11.51
C ILE A 62 -8.99 0.82 11.76
N ALA A 63 -9.53 0.95 12.98
CA ALA A 63 -10.68 0.15 13.45
C ALA A 63 -10.44 -1.36 13.21
N ASP A 64 -11.36 -2.02 12.50
CA ASP A 64 -11.31 -3.45 12.19
C ASP A 64 -10.54 -3.76 10.89
N GLY A 65 -9.95 -2.74 10.25
CA GLY A 65 -9.24 -2.87 8.97
C GLY A 65 -7.88 -2.17 8.95
N TYR A 66 -7.36 -1.96 7.74
CA TYR A 66 -6.05 -1.35 7.52
C TYR A 66 -6.11 -0.24 6.48
N ALA A 67 -5.42 0.87 6.76
CA ALA A 67 -5.03 1.83 5.75
C ALA A 67 -3.69 1.40 5.13
N GLN A 68 -3.68 1.19 3.82
CA GLN A 68 -2.52 0.63 3.09
C GLN A 68 -1.86 1.69 2.23
N TYR A 69 -0.53 1.79 2.32
CA TYR A 69 0.27 2.71 1.54
C TYR A 69 1.49 2.02 0.95
N MET A 70 1.92 2.46 -0.22
CA MET A 70 3.18 2.05 -0.83
C MET A 70 4.23 3.15 -0.71
N VAL A 71 5.47 2.76 -0.40
CA VAL A 71 6.59 3.69 -0.36
C VAL A 71 7.04 4.03 -1.78
N TRP A 72 6.91 5.30 -2.17
CA TRP A 72 7.30 5.78 -3.50
C TRP A 72 8.69 6.43 -3.51
N SER A 73 9.04 7.14 -2.43
CA SER A 73 10.33 7.78 -2.26
C SER A 73 10.65 7.88 -0.77
N THR A 74 11.94 7.83 -0.42
CA THR A 74 12.42 8.00 0.96
C THR A 74 13.03 9.39 1.20
N ARG A 75 13.33 10.14 0.14
CA ARG A 75 13.92 11.49 0.20
C ARG A 75 13.41 12.39 -0.96
N PRO A 76 12.45 13.30 -0.70
CA PRO A 76 11.61 13.35 0.51
C PRO A 76 10.76 12.08 0.66
N LEU A 77 10.27 11.80 1.87
CA LEU A 77 9.40 10.65 2.12
C LEU A 77 8.04 10.86 1.43
N GLN A 78 7.71 9.95 0.51
CA GLN A 78 6.48 9.98 -0.27
C GLN A 78 5.82 8.62 -0.21
N LEU A 79 4.51 8.63 0.06
CA LEU A 79 3.67 7.44 0.17
C LEU A 79 2.53 7.55 -0.84
N VAL A 80 2.17 6.44 -1.48
CA VAL A 80 0.99 6.33 -2.34
C VAL A 80 -0.07 5.56 -1.59
N TRP A 81 -1.23 6.17 -1.38
CA TRP A 81 -2.40 5.51 -0.80
C TRP A 81 -2.99 4.53 -1.81
N LEU A 82 -3.17 3.28 -1.39
CA LEU A 82 -3.59 2.20 -2.29
C LEU A 82 -5.11 2.09 -2.45
N GLU A 83 -5.91 2.77 -1.61
CA GLU A 83 -7.39 2.79 -1.68
C GLU A 83 -8.01 1.38 -1.78
N LEU A 84 -7.39 0.39 -1.12
CA LEU A 84 -7.82 -1.01 -1.10
C LEU A 84 -8.78 -1.32 0.06
N GLY A 85 -9.62 -2.34 -0.11
CA GLY A 85 -10.67 -2.72 0.84
C GLY A 85 -11.65 -1.56 1.11
N ASP A 86 -11.83 -1.22 2.39
CA ASP A 86 -12.67 -0.10 2.83
C ASP A 86 -12.08 1.29 2.53
N ALA A 87 -10.92 1.35 1.86
CA ALA A 87 -10.19 2.58 1.59
C ALA A 87 -10.05 3.42 2.86
N TYR A 88 -9.51 2.83 3.94
CA TYR A 88 -9.13 3.60 5.11
C TYR A 88 -7.94 4.51 4.78
N ALA A 89 -7.98 5.73 5.33
CA ALA A 89 -6.89 6.68 5.30
C ALA A 89 -6.45 7.04 6.73
N ILE A 90 -5.16 7.29 6.93
CA ILE A 90 -4.67 7.81 8.20
C ILE A 90 -4.99 9.30 8.29
N PRO A 91 -5.25 9.85 9.49
CA PRO A 91 -5.44 11.28 9.65
C PRO A 91 -4.24 12.08 9.13
N GLU A 92 -4.48 13.25 8.54
CA GLU A 92 -3.40 14.09 7.97
C GLU A 92 -2.34 14.47 9.02
N ALA A 93 -2.74 14.68 10.27
CA ALA A 93 -1.81 14.93 11.38
C ALA A 93 -0.85 13.74 11.60
N HIS A 94 -1.33 12.51 11.47
CA HIS A 94 -0.51 11.31 11.55
C HIS A 94 0.46 11.26 10.36
N ALA A 95 -0.04 11.47 9.13
CA ALA A 95 0.79 11.49 7.93
C ALA A 95 1.94 12.51 8.01
N ARG A 96 1.67 13.72 8.52
CA ARG A 96 2.70 14.77 8.69
C ARG A 96 3.80 14.38 9.67
N GLY A 97 3.46 13.61 10.71
CA GLY A 97 4.38 13.13 11.74
C GLY A 97 5.29 11.98 11.30
N LEU A 98 4.94 11.27 10.21
CA LEU A 98 5.69 10.09 9.76
C LEU A 98 7.12 10.40 9.36
N ARG A 99 8.03 9.57 9.89
CA ARG A 99 9.47 9.57 9.60
C ARG A 99 9.86 8.30 8.86
N LEU A 100 11.02 8.35 8.20
CA LEU A 100 11.58 7.18 7.51
C LEU A 100 11.86 6.02 8.47
N SER A 101 12.19 6.29 9.74
CA SER A 101 12.36 5.26 10.78
C SER A 101 11.09 4.45 10.99
N ASP A 102 9.94 5.12 11.01
CA ASP A 102 8.64 4.49 11.29
C ASP A 102 8.27 3.56 10.13
N ILE A 103 8.52 4.02 8.90
CA ILE A 103 8.36 3.21 7.69
C ILE A 103 9.26 1.97 7.71
N LYS A 104 10.52 2.11 8.09
CA LYS A 104 11.44 0.97 8.21
C LYS A 104 10.93 -0.07 9.21
N GLN A 105 10.40 0.39 10.35
CA GLN A 105 9.84 -0.50 11.35
C GLN A 105 8.61 -1.24 10.82
N LEU A 106 7.68 -0.53 10.18
CA LEU A 106 6.49 -1.13 9.58
C LEU A 106 6.83 -2.16 8.50
N VAL A 107 7.73 -1.82 7.56
CA VAL A 107 8.20 -2.75 6.53
C VAL A 107 8.87 -3.98 7.16
N SER A 108 9.67 -3.80 8.21
CA SER A 108 10.29 -4.92 8.91
C SER A 108 9.26 -5.84 9.56
N MET A 109 8.18 -5.29 10.13
CA MET A 109 7.09 -6.07 10.72
C MET A 109 6.31 -6.85 9.65
N GLU A 110 5.99 -6.22 8.53
CA GLU A 110 5.30 -6.88 7.41
C GLU A 110 6.14 -8.00 6.80
N ARG A 111 7.44 -7.76 6.58
CA ARG A 111 8.37 -8.80 6.09
C ARG A 111 8.48 -9.98 7.07
N ALA A 112 8.50 -9.71 8.37
CA ALA A 112 8.53 -10.76 9.40
C ALA A 112 7.22 -11.56 9.45
N PHE A 113 6.08 -10.92 9.21
CA PHE A 113 4.78 -11.60 9.14
C PHE A 113 4.62 -12.42 7.84
N ALA A 114 5.17 -11.94 6.73
CA ALA A 114 5.08 -12.59 5.43
C ALA A 114 6.05 -13.77 5.24
N ALA A 115 7.12 -13.87 6.03
CA ALA A 115 8.02 -15.02 6.02
C ALA A 115 7.41 -16.17 6.85
N PRO A 116 6.96 -17.28 6.24
CA PRO A 116 6.61 -18.46 7.01
C PRO A 116 7.87 -19.01 7.69
N SER A 117 7.83 -19.12 9.01
CA SER A 117 8.83 -19.84 9.82
C SER A 117 8.89 -21.32 9.49
#